data_AF-A0A329WR20-F1
#
_entry.id   AF-A0A329WR20-F1
#
_cell.length_a   1.000
_cell.length_b   1.000
_cell.length_c   1.000
_cell.angle_alpha   90.00
_cell.angle_beta   90.00
_cell.angle_gamma   90.00
#
_symmetry.space_group_name_H-M   'P 1'
#
loop_
_entity.id
_entity.type
_entity.pdbx_description
1 polymer ?
#
loop_
_entity_poly.entity_id
_entity_poly.type
_entity_poly.pdbx_seq_one_letter_code
_entity_poly.pdbx_strand_id
1 'polypeptide(L)'
;MTIQLIPEKTEFRISTTDLETVYTESNGVKLRLDVQHIDDFKNDTYRDIEINFLVVAELRCITMNFFDINHQNYAIDGQEFTIDVIDFWEKYGYHPDSGFYQVNNSDILISKKSLYGPRNNLDLKHYLINGYDSHVEIIASKYEYRYL
;
A
#
# COMPACT_ATOMS: atom_id res chain seq x y z
N MET A 1 15.65 -11.00 -8.07
CA MET A 1 15.08 -9.91 -8.88
C MET A 1 14.72 -8.81 -7.90
N THR A 2 15.08 -7.55 -8.17
CA THR A 2 14.76 -6.44 -7.25
C THR A 2 13.30 -6.04 -7.42
N ILE A 3 12.53 -6.01 -6.33
CA ILE A 3 11.13 -5.59 -6.32
C ILE A 3 11.07 -4.07 -6.47
N GLN A 4 10.30 -3.58 -7.44
CA GLN A 4 10.11 -2.16 -7.70
C GLN A 4 8.78 -1.70 -7.09
N LEU A 5 8.88 -0.81 -6.11
CA LEU A 5 7.74 -0.24 -5.40
C LEU A 5 7.51 1.19 -5.88
N ILE A 6 6.26 1.53 -6.20
CA ILE A 6 5.85 2.89 -6.51
C ILE A 6 4.96 3.35 -5.34
N PRO A 7 5.34 4.37 -4.56
CA PRO A 7 4.49 4.91 -3.51
C PRO A 7 3.16 5.41 -4.08
N GLU A 8 2.06 5.00 -3.45
CA GLU A 8 0.76 5.59 -3.71
C GLU A 8 0.75 7.04 -3.21
N LYS A 9 0.23 7.95 -4.03
CA LYS A 9 0.17 9.39 -3.74
C LYS A 9 -0.99 9.71 -2.80
N THR A 10 -0.88 9.25 -1.57
CA THR A 10 -1.86 9.48 -0.51
C THR A 10 -1.49 10.71 0.30
N GLU A 11 -2.51 11.46 0.73
CA GLU A 11 -2.33 12.62 1.62
C GLU A 11 -1.83 12.25 3.02
N PHE A 12 -1.75 10.95 3.32
CA PHE A 12 -1.30 10.36 4.57
C PHE A 12 -0.12 9.41 4.33
N ARG A 13 0.59 9.08 5.42
CA ARG A 13 1.49 7.91 5.49
C ARG A 13 0.92 6.86 6.42
N ILE A 14 1.07 5.59 6.08
CA ILE A 14 0.76 4.46 6.95
C ILE A 14 1.79 4.42 8.09
N SER A 15 1.30 4.37 9.32
CA SER A 15 2.13 4.28 10.52
C SER A 15 1.36 3.50 11.58
N THR A 16 1.07 2.25 11.27
CA THR A 16 0.13 1.41 12.02
C THR A 16 0.83 0.43 12.94
N THR A 17 0.26 0.22 14.12
CA THR A 17 0.71 -0.84 15.05
C THR A 17 -0.16 -2.09 14.97
N ASP A 18 -1.43 -1.91 14.59
CA ASP A 18 -2.37 -2.99 14.33
C ASP A 18 -2.85 -2.93 12.87
N LEU A 19 -3.23 -4.05 12.29
CA LEU A 19 -3.74 -4.10 10.92
C LEU A 19 -4.87 -5.11 10.87
N GLU A 20 -6.09 -4.62 10.61
CA GLU A 20 -7.27 -5.47 10.43
C GLU A 20 -7.58 -5.61 8.95
N THR A 21 -7.76 -6.86 8.50
CA THR A 21 -8.22 -7.17 7.15
C THR A 21 -9.55 -7.91 7.19
N VAL A 22 -10.55 -7.40 6.47
CA VAL A 22 -11.85 -8.06 6.29
C VAL A 22 -12.11 -8.29 4.81
N TYR A 23 -12.35 -9.55 4.42
CA TYR A 23 -12.77 -9.90 3.06
C TYR A 23 -14.24 -10.33 3.04
N THR A 24 -15.01 -9.82 2.08
CA THR A 24 -16.31 -10.39 1.71
C THR A 24 -16.44 -10.43 0.19
N GLU A 25 -17.05 -11.49 -0.35
CA GLU A 25 -17.30 -11.61 -1.80
C GLU A 25 -18.07 -10.39 -2.36
N SER A 26 -18.99 -9.84 -1.56
CA SER A 26 -19.83 -8.71 -1.94
C SER A 26 -19.13 -7.35 -1.94
N ASN A 27 -18.12 -7.16 -1.09
CA ASN A 27 -17.53 -5.83 -0.85
C ASN A 27 -16.02 -5.77 -1.10
N GLY A 28 -15.38 -6.88 -1.49
CA GLY A 28 -13.94 -6.93 -1.69
C GLY A 28 -13.18 -7.02 -0.37
N VAL A 29 -12.10 -6.25 -0.25
CA VAL A 29 -11.22 -6.25 0.92
C VAL A 29 -11.23 -4.88 1.59
N LYS A 30 -11.47 -4.87 2.90
CA LYS A 30 -11.31 -3.70 3.74
C LYS A 30 -10.08 -3.86 4.62
N LEU A 31 -9.26 -2.82 4.68
CA LEU A 31 -8.14 -2.70 5.56
C LEU A 31 -8.36 -1.55 6.53
N ARG A 32 -8.24 -1.80 7.82
CA ARG A 32 -8.21 -0.74 8.84
C ARG A 32 -6.83 -0.66 9.45
N LEU A 33 -6.33 0.57 9.54
CA LEU A 33 -4.97 0.88 9.95
C LEU A 33 -4.86 2.33 10.38
N ASP A 34 -3.80 2.62 11.14
CA ASP A 34 -3.45 3.96 11.59
C ASP A 34 -2.58 4.66 10.54
N VAL A 35 -2.86 5.94 10.34
CA VAL A 35 -2.09 6.82 9.47
C VAL A 35 -1.74 8.12 10.16
N GLN A 36 -0.83 8.86 9.54
CA GLN A 36 -0.55 10.24 9.87
C GLN A 36 -0.79 11.12 8.64
N HIS A 37 -1.61 12.15 8.78
CA HIS A 37 -1.58 13.31 7.90
C HIS A 37 -0.39 14.22 8.28
N ILE A 38 -0.08 15.24 7.48
CA ILE A 38 1.11 16.09 7.73
C ILE A 38 1.11 16.73 9.13
N ASP A 39 -0.05 17.19 9.61
CA ASP A 39 -0.18 17.77 10.94
C ASP A 39 -0.04 16.71 12.03
N ASP A 40 -0.52 15.49 11.78
CA ASP A 40 -0.37 14.39 12.74
C ASP A 40 1.09 13.95 12.83
N PHE A 41 1.79 13.92 11.70
CA PHE A 41 3.23 13.62 11.64
C PHE A 41 4.06 14.64 12.43
N LYS A 42 3.71 15.93 12.36
CA LYS A 42 4.36 17.00 13.13
C LYS A 42 4.11 16.90 14.64
N ASN A 43 2.97 16.35 15.05
CA ASN A 43 2.53 16.30 16.45
C ASN A 43 2.59 14.90 17.07
N ASP A 44 3.06 13.91 16.31
CA ASP A 44 3.09 12.49 16.70
C ASP A 44 1.71 11.94 17.13
N THR A 45 0.67 12.32 16.39
CA THR A 45 -0.69 11.80 16.56
C THR A 45 -1.03 10.83 15.42
N TYR A 46 -2.14 10.11 15.56
CA TYR A 46 -2.56 9.08 14.60
C TYR A 46 -4.07 9.16 14.35
N ARG A 47 -4.49 8.70 13.18
CA ARG A 47 -5.90 8.61 12.79
C ARG A 47 -6.18 7.26 12.18
N ASP A 48 -7.34 6.72 12.50
CA ASP A 48 -7.81 5.47 11.92
C ASP A 48 -8.41 5.74 10.53
N ILE A 49 -8.05 4.91 9.55
CA ILE A 49 -8.69 4.91 8.24
C ILE A 49 -9.18 3.51 7.88
N GLU A 50 -10.10 3.47 6.92
CA GLU A 50 -10.47 2.26 6.22
C GLU A 50 -10.16 2.41 4.73
N ILE A 51 -9.31 1.53 4.19
CA ILE A 51 -9.04 1.40 2.75
C ILE A 51 -9.88 0.25 2.22
N ASN A 52 -10.70 0.51 1.21
CA ASN A 52 -11.58 -0.45 0.57
C ASN A 52 -11.08 -0.77 -0.85
N PHE A 53 -10.69 -2.01 -1.09
CA PHE A 53 -10.24 -2.53 -2.38
C PHE A 53 -11.37 -3.19 -3.14
N LEU A 54 -11.55 -2.79 -4.39
CA LEU A 54 -12.63 -3.22 -5.26
C LEU A 54 -12.10 -4.13 -6.38
N VAL A 55 -12.91 -5.13 -6.75
CA VAL A 55 -12.55 -6.14 -7.76
C VAL A 55 -11.24 -6.83 -7.38
N VAL A 56 -11.28 -7.54 -6.25
CA VAL A 56 -10.12 -8.22 -5.66
C VAL A 56 -9.98 -9.63 -6.25
N ALA A 57 -8.80 -9.94 -6.77
CA ALA A 57 -8.45 -11.25 -7.30
C ALA A 57 -7.67 -12.11 -6.28
N GLU A 58 -6.83 -11.49 -5.45
CA GLU A 58 -6.05 -12.19 -4.42
C GLU A 58 -5.76 -11.26 -3.23
N LEU A 59 -5.79 -11.81 -2.03
CA LEU A 59 -5.38 -11.18 -0.77
C LEU A 59 -4.38 -12.11 -0.08
N ARG A 60 -3.24 -11.58 0.34
CA ARG A 60 -2.25 -12.30 1.15
C ARG A 60 -1.94 -11.46 2.39
N CYS A 61 -2.12 -12.05 3.56
CA CYS A 61 -1.68 -11.48 4.82
C CYS A 61 -0.41 -12.23 5.26
N ILE A 62 0.70 -11.52 5.40
CA ILE A 62 2.00 -12.09 5.75
C ILE A 62 2.45 -11.51 7.09
N THR A 63 2.68 -12.36 8.09
CA THR A 63 3.09 -11.98 9.45
C THR A 63 4.59 -11.76 9.57
N MET A 64 5.19 -11.13 8.56
CA MET A 64 6.58 -10.70 8.55
C MET A 64 6.66 -9.32 7.91
N ASN A 65 7.55 -8.45 8.38
CA ASN A 65 7.77 -7.15 7.75
C ASN A 65 8.31 -7.32 6.32
N PHE A 66 7.76 -6.57 5.35
CA PHE A 66 8.15 -6.73 3.95
C PHE A 66 9.62 -6.37 3.70
N PHE A 67 10.10 -5.29 4.31
CA PHE A 67 11.46 -4.78 4.10
C PHE A 67 12.51 -5.71 4.71
N ASP A 68 12.18 -6.34 5.85
CA ASP A 68 13.08 -7.30 6.50
C ASP A 68 13.26 -8.55 5.65
N ILE A 69 12.17 -9.15 5.16
CA ILE A 69 12.26 -10.38 4.37
C ILE A 69 12.83 -10.14 2.97
N ASN A 70 12.71 -8.91 2.45
CA ASN A 70 13.25 -8.51 1.15
C ASN A 70 14.47 -7.59 1.29
N HIS A 71 15.23 -7.68 2.40
CA HIS A 71 16.39 -6.83 2.63
C HIS A 71 17.32 -6.80 1.40
N GLN A 72 17.69 -5.60 0.94
CA GLN A 72 18.48 -5.32 -0.27
C GLN A 72 17.87 -5.80 -1.61
N ASN A 73 16.67 -6.36 -1.60
CA ASN A 73 15.98 -6.89 -2.78
C ASN A 73 14.75 -6.06 -3.18
N TYR A 74 14.69 -4.80 -2.77
CA TYR A 74 13.67 -3.85 -3.22
C TYR A 74 14.26 -2.48 -3.55
N ALA A 75 13.52 -1.70 -4.32
CA ALA A 75 13.79 -0.29 -4.61
C ALA A 75 12.45 0.46 -4.63
N ILE A 76 12.40 1.62 -3.97
CA ILE A 76 11.24 2.51 -3.97
C ILE A 76 11.49 3.61 -5.01
N ASP A 77 10.56 3.80 -5.93
CA ASP A 77 10.63 4.84 -6.96
C ASP A 77 10.45 6.23 -6.33
N GLY A 78 11.16 7.23 -6.86
CA GLY A 78 11.14 8.59 -6.35
C GLY A 78 11.87 8.78 -5.01
N GLN A 79 12.64 7.79 -4.55
CA GLN A 79 13.39 7.84 -3.29
C GLN A 79 14.69 8.67 -3.40
N GLU A 80 14.57 9.91 -3.90
CA GLU A 80 15.61 10.93 -3.76
C GLU A 80 15.20 11.90 -2.64
N PHE A 81 15.46 11.52 -1.39
CA PHE A 81 15.22 12.36 -0.20
C PHE A 81 16.21 13.53 -0.08
N THR A 82 16.44 14.24 -1.18
CA THR A 82 17.26 15.46 -1.20
C THR A 82 16.49 16.68 -0.67
N ILE A 83 15.17 16.54 -0.52
CA ILE A 83 14.23 17.55 -0.02
C ILE A 83 13.71 17.09 1.34
N ASP A 84 13.52 18.03 2.26
CA ASP A 84 12.85 17.79 3.53
C ASP A 84 11.45 17.18 3.31
N VAL A 85 11.10 16.14 4.09
CA VAL A 85 9.85 15.40 3.92
C VAL A 85 8.63 16.29 4.12
N ILE A 86 8.68 17.22 5.08
CA ILE A 86 7.59 18.15 5.35
C ILE A 86 7.44 19.12 4.17
N ASP A 87 8.54 19.70 3.70
CA ASP A 87 8.51 20.63 2.54
C ASP A 87 7.94 19.95 1.29
N PHE A 88 8.33 18.69 1.02
CA PHE A 88 7.78 17.91 -0.09
C PHE A 88 6.27 17.72 0.08
N TRP A 89 5.84 17.29 1.27
CA TRP A 89 4.45 16.98 1.55
C TRP A 89 3.55 18.21 1.49
N GLU A 90 4.01 19.35 2.02
CA GLU A 90 3.30 20.64 1.89
C GLU A 90 3.16 21.09 0.44
N LYS A 91 4.19 20.87 -0.37
CA LYS A 91 4.21 21.30 -1.78
C LYS A 91 3.33 20.43 -2.68
N TYR A 92 3.34 19.11 -2.47
CA TYR A 92 2.72 18.15 -3.38
C TYR A 92 1.41 17.55 -2.85
N GLY A 93 1.11 17.68 -1.56
CA GLY A 93 -0.09 17.16 -0.92
C GLY A 93 -0.08 15.65 -0.67
N TYR A 94 1.07 14.98 -0.79
CA TYR A 94 1.24 13.56 -0.46
C TYR A 94 2.61 13.28 0.16
N HIS A 95 2.70 12.24 1.00
CA HIS A 95 3.96 11.84 1.61
C HIS A 95 4.87 11.17 0.56
N PRO A 96 6.19 11.47 0.53
CA PRO A 96 7.10 10.90 -0.47
C PRO A 96 7.28 9.38 -0.33
N ASP A 97 7.00 8.83 0.85
CA ASP A 97 7.07 7.40 1.16
C ASP A 97 5.89 6.97 2.03
N SER A 98 4.71 6.74 1.43
CA SER A 98 3.46 6.60 2.17
C SER A 98 3.32 5.28 2.95
N GLY A 99 4.24 4.31 2.83
CA GLY A 99 4.04 2.96 3.39
C GLY A 99 2.98 2.13 2.64
N PHE A 100 2.40 2.70 1.59
CA PHE A 100 1.42 2.09 0.69
C PHE A 100 1.97 2.14 -0.74
N TYR A 101 2.15 0.98 -1.35
CA TYR A 101 2.85 0.87 -2.64
C TYR A 101 2.04 0.10 -3.66
N GLN A 102 2.25 0.43 -4.93
CA GLN A 102 2.04 -0.50 -6.03
C GLN A 102 3.35 -1.22 -6.38
N VAL A 103 3.30 -2.54 -6.55
CA VAL A 103 4.43 -3.35 -7.02
C VAL A 103 4.45 -3.36 -8.55
N ASN A 104 5.40 -2.63 -9.14
CA ASN A 104 5.47 -2.41 -10.59
C ASN A 104 5.80 -3.70 -11.37
N ASN A 105 6.79 -4.46 -10.90
CA ASN A 105 7.22 -5.73 -11.49
C ASN A 105 6.66 -6.94 -10.71
N SER A 106 5.35 -6.95 -10.49
CA SER A 106 4.68 -8.00 -9.71
C SER A 106 4.72 -9.37 -10.40
N ASP A 107 5.61 -10.26 -9.94
CA ASP A 107 5.68 -11.65 -10.37
C ASP A 107 4.37 -12.42 -10.12
N ILE A 108 3.67 -12.10 -9.03
CA ILE A 108 2.39 -12.73 -8.66
C ILE A 108 1.33 -12.36 -9.70
N LEU A 109 1.23 -11.08 -10.04
CA LEU A 109 0.27 -10.60 -11.02
C LEU A 109 0.61 -11.13 -12.42
N ILE A 110 1.89 -11.13 -12.80
CA ILE A 110 2.35 -11.63 -14.11
C ILE A 110 2.06 -13.12 -14.27
N SER A 111 2.45 -13.94 -13.28
CA SER A 111 2.31 -15.40 -13.33
C SER A 111 0.85 -15.88 -13.29
N LYS A 112 -0.04 -15.13 -12.63
CA LYS A 112 -1.46 -15.48 -12.48
C LYS A 112 -2.39 -14.64 -13.36
N LYS A 113 -1.86 -13.82 -14.26
CA LYS A 113 -2.64 -12.89 -15.10
C LYS A 113 -3.79 -13.59 -15.85
N SER A 114 -3.50 -14.73 -16.47
CA SER A 114 -4.50 -15.51 -17.22
C SER A 114 -5.54 -16.17 -16.33
N LEU A 115 -5.21 -16.44 -15.06
CA LEU A 115 -6.13 -17.02 -14.08
C LEU A 115 -7.14 -15.97 -13.58
N TYR A 116 -6.65 -14.77 -13.24
CA TYR A 116 -7.51 -13.72 -12.69
C TYR A 116 -8.41 -13.06 -13.73
N GLY A 117 -7.92 -12.93 -14.97
CA GLY A 117 -8.66 -12.27 -16.03
C GLY A 117 -8.18 -12.75 -17.39
N PRO A 118 -8.74 -13.85 -17.94
CA PRO A 118 -8.34 -14.38 -19.24
C PRO A 118 -8.42 -13.36 -20.39
N ARG A 119 -9.28 -12.34 -20.24
CA ARG A 119 -9.48 -11.24 -21.19
C ARG A 119 -8.72 -9.96 -20.83
N ASN A 120 -7.96 -9.96 -19.73
CA ASN A 120 -7.23 -8.82 -19.20
C ASN A 120 -8.07 -7.52 -19.08
N ASN A 121 -9.33 -7.66 -18.68
CA ASN A 121 -10.31 -6.56 -18.66
C ASN A 121 -10.56 -5.96 -17.27
N LEU A 122 -9.86 -6.46 -16.23
CA LEU A 122 -10.09 -6.08 -14.84
C LEU A 122 -9.11 -5.00 -14.32
N ASP A 123 -8.16 -4.57 -15.16
CA ASP A 123 -7.12 -3.58 -14.80
C ASP A 123 -6.47 -3.83 -13.43
N LEU A 124 -6.12 -5.09 -13.17
CA LEU A 124 -5.60 -5.50 -11.86
C LEU A 124 -4.20 -4.93 -11.65
N LYS A 125 -3.97 -4.44 -10.43
CA LYS A 125 -2.69 -3.96 -9.91
C LYS A 125 -2.33 -4.76 -8.67
N HIS A 126 -1.05 -4.80 -8.35
CA HIS A 126 -0.55 -5.41 -7.11
C HIS A 126 -0.22 -4.31 -6.12
N TYR A 127 -0.98 -4.26 -5.04
CA TYR A 127 -0.82 -3.34 -3.92
C TYR A 127 -0.11 -4.02 -2.77
N LEU A 128 0.75 -3.28 -2.08
CA LEU A 128 1.51 -3.69 -0.92
C LEU A 128 1.34 -2.64 0.18
N ILE A 129 0.92 -3.07 1.36
CA ILE A 129 0.79 -2.23 2.55
C ILE A 129 1.65 -2.82 3.65
N ASN A 130 2.62 -2.05 4.11
CA ASN A 130 3.48 -2.49 5.20
C ASN A 130 2.86 -2.07 6.54
N GLY A 131 2.63 -3.05 7.40
CA GLY A 131 2.34 -2.83 8.81
C GLY A 131 3.62 -2.73 9.64
N TYR A 132 3.50 -2.91 10.95
CA TYR A 132 4.67 -2.91 11.85
C TYR A 132 5.59 -4.12 11.60
N ASP A 133 5.12 -5.32 11.95
CA ASP A 133 5.84 -6.61 11.78
C ASP A 133 5.16 -7.53 10.76
N SER A 134 4.32 -6.97 9.90
CA SER A 134 3.53 -7.69 8.91
C SER A 134 3.37 -6.86 7.65
N HIS A 135 2.94 -7.49 6.56
CA HIS A 135 2.47 -6.76 5.39
C HIS A 135 1.28 -7.47 4.76
N VAL A 136 0.51 -6.69 4.00
CA VAL A 136 -0.59 -7.19 3.20
C VAL A 136 -0.32 -6.91 1.73
N GLU A 137 -0.49 -7.93 0.92
CA GLU A 137 -0.46 -7.85 -0.54
C GLU A 137 -1.88 -8.06 -1.08
N ILE A 138 -2.32 -7.18 -1.99
CA ILE A 138 -3.66 -7.23 -2.59
C ILE A 138 -3.54 -7.09 -4.10
N ILE A 139 -4.14 -8.02 -4.83
CA ILE A 139 -4.36 -7.87 -6.27
C ILE A 139 -5.78 -7.38 -6.49
N ALA A 140 -5.93 -6.13 -6.90
CA ALA A 140 -7.22 -5.48 -7.08
C ALA A 140 -7.20 -4.48 -8.24
N SER A 141 -8.37 -4.08 -8.72
CA SER A 141 -8.46 -3.08 -9.80
C SER A 141 -8.21 -1.66 -9.29
N LYS A 142 -8.76 -1.33 -8.12
CA LYS A 142 -8.71 0.00 -7.52
C LYS A 142 -8.99 -0.06 -6.02
N TYR A 143 -8.75 1.07 -5.35
CA TYR A 143 -9.11 1.28 -3.96
C TYR A 143 -9.75 2.65 -3.76
N GLU A 144 -10.41 2.81 -2.62
CA GLU A 144 -10.90 4.07 -2.05
C GLU A 144 -10.60 4.06 -0.55
N TYR A 145 -10.52 5.22 0.09
CA TYR A 145 -10.29 5.29 1.54
C TYR A 145 -11.16 6.35 2.21
N ARG A 146 -11.36 6.20 3.52
CA ARG A 146 -12.03 7.18 4.37
C ARG A 146 -11.44 7.19 5.77
N TYR A 147 -11.46 8.35 6.42
CA TYR A 147 -11.20 8.46 7.86
C TYR A 147 -12.39 7.94 8.65
N LEU A 148 -12.13 7.37 9.83
CA LEU A 148 -13.12 6.82 10.76
C LEU A 148 -13.48 7.81 11.87
#